data_AF-A0A1B6M8S5-F1
#
_entry.id   AF-A0A1B6M8S5-F1
#
_cell.length_a   1.000
_cell.length_b   1.000
_cell.length_c   1.000
_cell.angle_alpha   90.00
_cell.angle_beta   90.00
_cell.angle_gamma   90.00
#
_symmetry.space_group_name_H-M   'P 1'
#
loop_
_entity.id
_entity.type
_entity.pdbx_description
1 polymer ?
#
loop_
_entity_poly.entity_id
_entity_poly.type
_entity_poly.pdbx_seq_one_letter_code
_entity_poly.pdbx_strand_id
1 'polypeptide(L)'
;EAYALPNQEAITIADVIVKELVSRFGVPYELHSDQGRNFESALFSRMCQTLGIRKTRTTALHPQSDGMVERMNRTMGKYLSKVVSEHQRDWDQFLHLFLLAYRSSIHETTGQTPANILFGREIRLPCDLQFGIRPNEDIAGEDYVANLRRRMDDIHERVRTNINAASDRMKERYDVKAEKGGYNPGDLVWLYNPRRRRGYSPKLQRSWEGPYEVLTRINDVVYRIKQLPKGKPKIIHFNRLAPYHGDRGFQREQQVQTVAQSHP
;
A
#
# COMPACT_ATOMS: atom_id res chain seq x y z
N GLU A 1 5.20 -6.52 -11.47
CA GLU A 1 5.15 -7.99 -11.64
C GLU A 1 4.56 -8.64 -10.40
N ALA A 2 4.05 -9.87 -10.51
CA ALA A 2 3.53 -10.65 -9.39
C ALA A 2 3.80 -12.14 -9.63
N TYR A 3 4.10 -12.87 -8.56
CA TYR A 3 4.46 -14.29 -8.62
C TYR A 3 3.69 -15.08 -7.56
N ALA A 4 3.08 -16.18 -7.95
CA ALA A 4 2.47 -17.12 -7.02
C ALA A 4 3.57 -17.92 -6.32
N LEU A 5 3.57 -17.91 -4.99
CA LEU A 5 4.57 -18.60 -4.19
C LEU A 5 3.90 -19.65 -3.29
N PRO A 6 4.53 -20.82 -3.09
CA PRO A 6 4.00 -21.84 -2.18
C PRO A 6 4.11 -21.43 -0.70
N ASN A 7 5.07 -20.57 -0.37
CA ASN A 7 5.28 -20.04 0.98
C ASN A 7 5.99 -18.67 0.93
N GLN A 8 6.10 -18.01 2.08
CA GLN A 8 6.78 -16.72 2.24
C GLN A 8 8.17 -16.84 2.87
N GLU A 9 8.83 -17.99 2.72
CA GLU A 9 10.17 -18.20 3.27
C GLU A 9 11.21 -17.38 2.52
N ALA A 10 12.25 -16.96 3.23
CA ALA A 10 13.31 -16.14 2.65
C ALA A 10 13.98 -16.80 1.44
N ILE A 11 14.15 -18.12 1.46
CA ILE A 11 14.78 -18.88 0.37
C ILE A 11 13.92 -18.88 -0.89
N THR A 12 12.61 -19.12 -0.74
CA THR A 12 11.64 -19.08 -1.85
C THR A 12 11.61 -17.71 -2.50
N ILE A 13 11.59 -16.65 -1.69
CA ILE A 13 11.53 -15.28 -2.19
C ILE A 13 12.84 -14.89 -2.88
N ALA A 14 14.00 -15.23 -2.28
CA ALA A 14 15.30 -14.98 -2.90
C ALA A 14 15.43 -15.68 -4.26
N ASP A 15 15.02 -16.95 -4.33
CA ASP A 15 15.04 -17.75 -5.55
C ASP A 15 14.18 -17.11 -6.66
N VAL A 16 12.94 -16.72 -6.34
CA VAL A 16 12.06 -16.07 -7.32
C VAL A 16 12.57 -14.71 -7.75
N ILE A 17 13.14 -13.89 -6.87
CA ILE A 17 13.73 -12.60 -7.27
C ILE A 17 14.86 -12.83 -8.27
N VAL A 18 15.75 -13.78 -8.03
CA VAL A 18 16.85 -14.05 -8.96
C VAL A 18 16.33 -14.63 -10.28
N LYS A 19 15.47 -15.65 -10.21
CA LYS A 19 14.97 -16.38 -11.39
C LYS A 19 14.00 -15.59 -12.25
N GLU A 20 13.17 -14.74 -11.66
CA GLU A 20 12.07 -14.10 -12.38
C GLU A 20 12.27 -12.58 -12.55
N LEU A 21 12.88 -11.90 -11.57
CA LEU A 21 13.12 -10.45 -11.67
C LEU A 21 14.48 -10.15 -12.30
N VAL A 22 15.56 -10.65 -11.70
CA VAL A 22 16.94 -10.33 -12.12
C VAL A 22 17.25 -10.90 -13.49
N SER A 23 16.86 -12.14 -13.76
CA SER A 23 17.11 -12.79 -15.06
C SER A 23 16.40 -12.09 -16.24
N ARG A 24 15.26 -11.42 -15.98
CA ARG A 24 14.41 -10.82 -17.01
C ARG A 24 14.65 -9.33 -17.20
N PHE A 25 14.85 -8.61 -16.10
CA PHE A 25 14.93 -7.14 -16.10
C PHE A 25 16.30 -6.61 -15.71
N GLY A 26 17.23 -7.49 -15.33
CA GLY A 26 18.53 -7.12 -14.79
C GLY A 26 18.52 -6.84 -13.30
N VAL A 27 19.71 -6.59 -12.76
CA VAL A 27 19.89 -6.31 -11.33
C VAL A 27 19.48 -4.85 -11.04
N PRO A 28 18.52 -4.62 -10.11
CA PRO A 28 18.14 -3.27 -9.74
C PRO A 28 19.21 -2.60 -8.87
N TYR A 29 19.37 -1.28 -9.02
CA TYR A 29 20.26 -0.49 -8.14
C TYR A 29 19.81 -0.51 -6.68
N GLU A 30 18.50 -0.46 -6.44
CA GLU A 30 17.90 -0.43 -5.11
C GLU A 30 16.68 -1.34 -5.05
N LEU A 31 16.53 -2.06 -3.94
CA LEU A 31 15.34 -2.85 -3.60
C LEU A 31 14.77 -2.34 -2.28
N HIS A 32 13.57 -1.78 -2.36
CA HIS A 32 12.82 -1.28 -1.20
C HIS A 32 11.75 -2.30 -0.79
N SER A 33 11.74 -2.69 0.49
CA SER A 33 10.73 -3.61 1.04
C SER A 33 10.18 -3.12 2.39
N ASP A 34 9.10 -3.73 2.86
CA ASP A 34 8.70 -3.60 4.26
C ASP A 34 9.71 -4.31 5.21
N GLN A 35 9.41 -4.28 6.52
CA GLN A 35 10.22 -4.94 7.56
C GLN A 35 9.82 -6.41 7.77
N GLY A 36 9.28 -7.07 6.73
CA GLY A 36 8.98 -8.49 6.76
C GLY A 36 10.20 -9.34 7.09
N ARG A 37 10.05 -10.34 7.96
CA ARG A 37 11.16 -11.21 8.43
C ARG A 37 11.90 -11.90 7.29
N ASN A 38 11.19 -12.21 6.22
CA ASN A 38 11.72 -12.77 4.98
C ASN A 38 12.72 -11.82 4.29
N PHE A 39 12.38 -10.53 4.19
CA PHE A 39 13.24 -9.51 3.59
C PHE A 39 14.37 -9.06 4.54
N GLU A 40 14.17 -9.17 5.85
CA GLU A 40 15.21 -8.89 6.88
C GLU A 40 16.12 -10.08 7.19
N SER A 41 15.96 -11.21 6.49
CA SER A 41 16.79 -12.39 6.73
C SER A 41 18.25 -12.18 6.31
N ALA A 42 19.17 -12.93 6.95
CA ALA A 42 20.58 -12.95 6.58
C ALA A 42 20.78 -13.43 5.13
N LEU A 43 20.00 -14.42 4.69
CA LEU A 43 20.00 -14.91 3.31
C LEU A 43 19.68 -13.80 2.32
N PHE A 44 18.56 -13.09 2.53
CA PHE A 44 18.14 -12.01 1.64
C PHE A 44 19.17 -10.88 1.61
N SER A 45 19.72 -10.52 2.77
CA SER A 45 20.76 -9.51 2.88
C SER A 45 22.04 -9.92 2.13
N ARG A 46 22.43 -11.20 2.21
CA ARG A 46 23.61 -11.72 1.51
C ARG A 46 23.39 -11.80 0.00
N MET A 47 22.19 -12.17 -0.44
CA MET A 47 21.80 -12.12 -1.85
C MET A 47 21.95 -10.70 -2.40
N CYS A 48 21.37 -9.69 -1.73
CA CYS A 48 21.49 -8.30 -2.17
C CYS A 48 22.95 -7.84 -2.23
N GLN A 49 23.77 -8.15 -1.21
CA GLN A 49 25.21 -7.82 -1.23
C GLN A 49 25.95 -8.47 -2.41
N THR A 50 25.66 -9.74 -2.70
CA THR A 50 26.33 -10.49 -3.77
C THR A 50 25.98 -9.93 -5.14
N LEU A 51 24.73 -9.50 -5.32
CA LEU A 51 24.26 -8.88 -6.55
C LEU A 51 24.60 -7.38 -6.64
N GLY A 52 25.11 -6.76 -5.57
CA GLY A 52 25.35 -5.31 -5.52
C GLY A 52 24.08 -4.46 -5.41
N ILE A 53 22.97 -5.05 -4.96
CA ILE A 53 21.69 -4.38 -4.76
C ILE A 53 21.72 -3.59 -3.43
N ARG A 54 21.43 -2.29 -3.47
CA ARG A 54 21.21 -1.51 -2.25
C ARG A 54 19.84 -1.87 -1.67
N LYS A 55 19.81 -2.52 -0.51
CA LYS A 55 18.54 -2.81 0.18
C LYS A 55 18.10 -1.60 1.02
N THR A 56 16.89 -1.10 0.78
CA THR A 56 16.23 -0.11 1.65
C THR A 56 14.95 -0.70 2.25
N ARG A 57 14.43 -0.07 3.31
CA ARG A 57 13.23 -0.54 4.00
C ARG A 57 12.27 0.59 4.31
N THR A 58 10.99 0.27 4.43
CA THR A 58 9.97 1.24 4.84
C THR A 58 10.29 1.76 6.25
N THR A 59 10.37 3.09 6.37
CA THR A 59 10.35 3.78 7.66
C THR A 59 8.91 4.19 7.97
N ALA A 60 8.60 4.51 9.23
CA ALA A 60 7.27 4.97 9.64
C ALA A 60 6.76 6.21 8.86
N LEU A 61 7.62 6.85 8.06
CA LEU A 61 7.39 8.11 7.35
C LEU A 61 7.44 7.98 5.81
N HIS A 62 7.51 6.77 5.22
CA HIS A 62 7.50 6.58 3.76
C HIS A 62 6.35 5.69 3.24
N PRO A 63 5.08 6.11 3.42
CA PRO A 63 3.90 5.36 2.99
C PRO A 63 3.68 5.33 1.46
N GLN A 64 4.40 6.15 0.67
CA GLN A 64 4.16 6.27 -0.77
C GLN A 64 4.60 5.03 -1.57
N SER A 65 5.80 4.51 -1.32
CA SER A 65 6.34 3.34 -2.04
C SER A 65 5.54 2.07 -1.73
N ASP A 66 5.20 1.87 -0.46
CA ASP A 66 4.36 0.74 -0.05
C ASP A 66 2.92 0.90 -0.59
N GLY A 67 2.39 2.13 -0.56
CA GLY A 67 1.07 2.45 -1.08
C GLY A 67 0.88 2.19 -2.59
N MET A 68 1.95 2.17 -3.39
CA MET A 68 1.85 1.73 -4.79
C MET A 68 1.64 0.22 -4.90
N VAL A 69 2.43 -0.57 -4.17
CA VAL A 69 2.31 -2.04 -4.14
C VAL A 69 0.96 -2.45 -3.55
N GLU A 70 0.52 -1.81 -2.47
CA GLU A 70 -0.79 -2.05 -1.87
C GLU A 70 -1.95 -1.74 -2.84
N ARG A 71 -1.85 -0.65 -3.61
CA ARG A 71 -2.85 -0.30 -4.63
C ARG A 71 -2.90 -1.35 -5.73
N MET A 72 -1.74 -1.80 -6.23
CA MET A 72 -1.67 -2.87 -7.21
C MET A 72 -2.32 -4.15 -6.66
N ASN A 73 -1.95 -4.57 -5.45
CA ASN A 73 -2.49 -5.77 -4.80
C ASN A 73 -4.01 -5.69 -4.62
N ARG A 74 -4.54 -4.51 -4.28
CA ARG A 74 -5.99 -4.29 -4.17
C ARG A 74 -6.70 -4.42 -5.51
N THR A 75 -6.14 -3.85 -6.58
CA THR A 75 -6.69 -3.98 -7.94
C THR A 75 -6.63 -5.42 -8.42
N MET A 76 -5.53 -6.12 -8.17
CA MET A 76 -5.35 -7.53 -8.48
C MET A 76 -6.39 -8.39 -7.76
N GLY A 77 -6.58 -8.20 -6.45
CA GLY A 77 -7.58 -8.94 -5.68
C GLY A 77 -9.01 -8.73 -6.22
N LYS A 78 -9.37 -7.50 -6.62
CA LYS A 78 -10.67 -7.21 -7.25
C LYS A 78 -10.84 -7.85 -8.63
N TYR A 79 -9.76 -7.99 -9.39
CA TYR A 79 -9.79 -8.65 -10.69
C TYR A 79 -9.94 -10.16 -10.50
N LEU A 80 -9.06 -10.77 -9.71
CA LEU A 80 -9.05 -12.21 -9.45
C LEU A 80 -10.38 -12.68 -8.86
N SER A 81 -11.01 -11.90 -7.98
CA SER A 81 -12.32 -12.24 -7.42
C SER A 81 -13.45 -12.36 -8.44
N LYS A 82 -13.27 -11.84 -9.66
CA LYS A 82 -14.28 -11.92 -10.74
C LYS A 82 -14.08 -13.10 -11.68
N VAL A 83 -12.87 -13.64 -11.75
CA VAL A 83 -12.49 -14.67 -12.74
C VAL A 83 -12.24 -16.03 -12.12
N VAL A 84 -11.95 -16.08 -10.82
CA VAL A 84 -11.66 -17.32 -10.11
C VAL A 84 -12.92 -18.18 -9.96
N SER A 85 -12.76 -19.51 -10.01
CA SER A 85 -13.84 -20.46 -9.74
C SER A 85 -14.42 -20.33 -8.33
N GLU A 86 -15.61 -20.93 -8.10
CA GLU A 86 -16.28 -20.92 -6.79
C GLU A 86 -15.40 -21.45 -5.64
N HIS A 87 -14.52 -22.40 -5.95
CA HIS A 87 -13.61 -23.01 -4.97
C HIS A 87 -12.31 -22.23 -4.76
N GLN A 88 -12.05 -21.19 -5.57
CA GLN A 88 -10.94 -20.24 -5.43
C GLN A 88 -9.52 -20.84 -5.47
N ARG A 89 -9.35 -22.04 -6.04
CA ARG A 89 -8.06 -22.76 -6.06
C ARG A 89 -7.22 -22.53 -7.32
N ASP A 90 -7.80 -21.87 -8.31
CA ASP A 90 -7.27 -21.65 -9.66
C ASP A 90 -6.87 -20.19 -9.91
N TRP A 91 -6.80 -19.37 -8.86
CA TRP A 91 -6.52 -17.93 -8.99
C TRP A 91 -5.16 -17.63 -9.63
N ASP A 92 -4.16 -18.48 -9.37
CA ASP A 92 -2.79 -18.37 -9.87
C ASP A 92 -2.74 -18.56 -11.40
N GLN A 93 -3.64 -19.36 -11.96
CA GLN A 93 -3.78 -19.54 -13.40
C GLN A 93 -4.23 -18.24 -14.10
N PHE A 94 -4.91 -17.32 -13.41
CA PHE A 94 -5.35 -16.05 -14.01
C PHE A 94 -4.37 -14.89 -13.78
N LEU A 95 -3.32 -15.10 -12.98
CA LEU A 95 -2.38 -14.06 -12.60
C LEU A 95 -1.67 -13.44 -13.81
N HIS A 96 -1.26 -14.26 -14.77
CA HIS A 96 -0.55 -13.80 -15.96
C HIS A 96 -1.46 -12.97 -16.89
N LEU A 97 -2.75 -13.30 -16.99
CA LEU A 97 -3.74 -12.53 -17.75
C LEU A 97 -3.98 -11.17 -17.09
N PHE A 98 -4.10 -11.14 -15.76
CA PHE A 98 -4.15 -9.87 -15.01
C PHE A 98 -2.91 -9.01 -15.28
N LEU A 99 -1.71 -9.59 -15.19
CA LEU A 99 -0.47 -8.86 -15.40
C LEU A 99 -0.33 -8.33 -16.82
N LEU A 100 -0.81 -9.06 -17.83
CA LEU A 100 -0.88 -8.54 -19.20
C LEU A 100 -1.78 -7.30 -19.26
N ALA A 101 -3.03 -7.41 -18.80
CA ALA A 101 -3.97 -6.30 -18.79
C ALA A 101 -3.46 -5.11 -17.97
N TYR A 102 -2.82 -5.36 -16.83
CA TYR A 102 -2.29 -4.33 -15.95
C TYR A 102 -1.11 -3.57 -16.57
N ARG A 103 -0.24 -4.25 -17.33
CA ARG A 103 0.90 -3.65 -18.03
C ARG A 103 0.51 -2.88 -19.28
N SER A 104 -0.61 -3.24 -19.92
CA SER A 104 -1.12 -2.58 -21.13
C SER A 104 -2.18 -1.50 -20.85
N SER A 105 -2.60 -1.32 -19.59
CA SER A 105 -3.59 -0.30 -19.22
C SER A 105 -2.91 0.99 -18.76
N ILE A 106 -3.47 2.15 -19.12
CA ILE A 106 -3.00 3.45 -18.64
C ILE A 106 -3.28 3.57 -17.15
N HIS A 107 -2.28 3.97 -16.36
CA HIS A 107 -2.46 4.21 -14.92
C HIS A 107 -2.69 5.68 -14.65
N GLU A 108 -3.69 6.01 -13.83
CA GLU A 108 -4.07 7.40 -13.51
C GLU A 108 -2.91 8.24 -12.95
N THR A 109 -2.06 7.66 -12.10
CA THR A 109 -0.94 8.38 -11.47
C THR A 109 0.18 8.70 -12.46
N THR A 110 0.43 7.84 -13.45
CA THR A 110 1.54 8.01 -14.40
C THR A 110 1.08 8.60 -15.74
N GLY A 111 -0.21 8.47 -16.08
CA GLY A 111 -0.78 8.84 -17.39
C GLY A 111 -0.26 7.98 -18.54
N GLN A 112 0.42 6.87 -18.25
CA GLN A 112 1.09 5.98 -19.21
C GLN A 112 0.86 4.52 -18.83
N THR A 113 1.05 3.60 -19.78
CA THR A 113 1.05 2.16 -19.48
C THR A 113 2.39 1.73 -18.89
N PRO A 114 2.43 0.78 -17.93
CA PRO A 114 3.70 0.25 -17.42
C PRO A 114 4.61 -0.34 -18.52
N ALA A 115 4.01 -0.96 -19.54
CA ALA A 115 4.74 -1.46 -20.69
C ALA A 115 5.50 -0.35 -21.43
N ASN A 116 4.83 0.77 -21.71
CA ASN A 116 5.44 1.89 -22.39
C ASN A 116 6.54 2.55 -21.53
N ILE A 117 6.34 2.67 -20.22
CA ILE A 117 7.34 3.21 -19.29
C ILE A 117 8.61 2.36 -19.28
N LEU A 118 8.47 1.03 -19.32
CA LEU A 118 9.59 0.10 -19.19
C LEU A 118 10.30 -0.18 -20.51
N PHE A 119 9.54 -0.27 -21.62
CA PHE A 119 10.06 -0.71 -22.92
C PHE A 119 10.03 0.36 -24.02
N GLY A 120 9.43 1.53 -23.76
CA GLY A 120 9.27 2.59 -24.76
C GLY A 120 8.33 2.23 -25.90
N ARG A 121 7.49 1.20 -25.68
CA ARG A 121 6.50 0.67 -26.62
C ARG A 121 5.37 -0.05 -25.88
N GLU A 122 4.20 -0.10 -26.51
CA GLU A 122 3.07 -0.87 -26.02
C GLU A 122 3.23 -2.38 -26.27
N ILE A 123 2.66 -3.19 -25.38
CA ILE A 123 2.52 -4.63 -25.59
C ILE A 123 1.39 -4.86 -26.59
N ARG A 124 1.63 -5.71 -27.60
CA ARG A 124 0.57 -6.11 -28.53
C ARG A 124 -0.43 -7.03 -27.85
N LEU A 125 -1.71 -6.68 -27.98
CA LEU A 125 -2.84 -7.46 -27.49
C LEU A 125 -3.56 -8.17 -28.66
N PRO A 126 -4.39 -9.19 -28.39
CA PRO A 126 -5.19 -9.84 -29.44
C PRO A 126 -6.05 -8.86 -30.25
N CYS A 127 -6.63 -7.84 -29.59
CA CYS A 127 -7.40 -6.80 -30.29
C CYS A 127 -6.56 -6.00 -31.28
N ASP A 128 -5.28 -5.77 -30.99
CA ASP A 128 -4.37 -5.04 -31.85
C ASP A 128 -4.06 -5.80 -33.15
N LEU A 129 -4.09 -7.13 -33.09
CA LEU A 129 -3.94 -7.98 -34.26
C LEU A 129 -5.23 -7.99 -35.11
N GLN A 130 -6.39 -7.92 -34.46
CA GLN A 130 -7.69 -7.95 -35.12
C GLN A 130 -8.05 -6.62 -35.78
N PHE A 131 -7.78 -5.50 -35.10
CA PHE A 131 -8.17 -4.16 -35.55
C PHE A 131 -7.00 -3.38 -36.18
N GLY A 132 -5.79 -3.95 -36.16
CA GLY A 132 -4.58 -3.28 -36.59
C GLY A 132 -4.03 -2.32 -35.55
N ILE A 133 -2.71 -2.12 -35.59
CA ILE A 133 -2.01 -1.15 -34.76
C ILE A 133 -1.78 0.09 -35.62
N ARG A 134 -1.97 1.28 -35.06
CA ARG A 134 -1.46 2.49 -35.70
C ARG A 134 0.07 2.32 -35.89
N PRO A 135 0.60 2.43 -37.11
CA PRO A 135 2.03 2.34 -37.32
C PRO A 135 2.73 3.33 -36.40
N ASN A 136 3.67 2.85 -35.57
CA ASN A 136 4.61 3.77 -34.92
C ASN A 136 5.55 4.25 -36.02
N GLU A 137 5.34 5.48 -36.50
CA GLU A 137 6.11 6.12 -37.56
C GLU A 137 7.63 6.09 -37.27
N ASP A 138 8.00 6.11 -35.99
CA ASP A 138 9.39 6.13 -35.50
C ASP A 138 10.18 4.81 -35.60
N ILE A 139 9.56 3.68 -35.99
CA ILE A 139 10.27 2.38 -36.02
C ILE A 139 11.10 2.22 -37.31
N ALA A 140 10.79 2.99 -38.35
CA ALA A 140 11.47 2.93 -39.64
C ALA A 140 12.46 4.09 -39.81
N GLY A 141 13.74 3.86 -39.49
CA GLY A 141 14.82 4.82 -39.74
C GLY A 141 16.18 4.28 -39.31
N GLU A 142 17.26 4.82 -39.89
CA GLU A 142 18.64 4.43 -39.60
C GLU A 142 19.04 4.66 -38.13
N ASP A 143 18.29 5.51 -37.40
CA ASP A 143 18.56 5.96 -36.03
C ASP A 143 17.55 5.48 -34.96
N TYR A 144 17.10 4.23 -35.04
CA TYR A 144 16.15 3.64 -34.07
C TYR A 144 16.56 3.85 -32.60
N VAL A 145 17.86 3.65 -32.28
CA VAL A 145 18.37 3.77 -30.91
C VAL A 145 18.26 5.21 -30.40
N ALA A 146 18.59 6.20 -31.22
CA ALA A 146 18.51 7.61 -30.84
C ALA A 146 17.04 8.04 -30.65
N ASN A 147 16.15 7.56 -31.51
CA ASN A 147 14.71 7.81 -31.39
C ASN A 147 14.10 7.16 -30.15
N LEU A 148 14.49 5.92 -29.83
CA LEU A 148 14.04 5.23 -28.62
C LEU A 148 14.51 5.95 -27.35
N ARG A 149 15.77 6.43 -27.31
CA ARG A 149 16.28 7.21 -26.17
C ARG A 149 15.46 8.48 -25.96
N ARG A 150 15.27 9.28 -27.02
CA ARG A 150 14.47 10.52 -26.95
C ARG A 150 13.04 10.26 -26.48
N ARG A 151 12.43 9.18 -26.96
CA ARG A 151 11.08 8.79 -26.52
C ARG A 151 11.04 8.38 -25.06
N MET A 152 12.00 7.57 -24.61
CA MET A 152 12.09 7.17 -23.20
C MET A 152 12.26 8.38 -22.29
N ASP A 153 13.09 9.35 -22.69
CA ASP A 153 13.30 10.59 -21.95
C ASP A 153 11.98 11.38 -21.82
N ASP A 154 11.24 11.57 -22.93
CA ASP A 154 9.91 12.21 -22.91
C ASP A 154 8.90 11.47 -22.03
N ILE A 155 8.80 10.14 -22.17
CA ILE A 155 7.90 9.32 -21.36
C ILE A 155 8.24 9.50 -19.88
N HIS A 156 9.51 9.41 -19.49
CA HIS A 156 9.93 9.52 -18.10
C HIS A 156 9.73 10.92 -17.55
N GLU A 157 9.93 11.97 -18.34
CA GLU A 157 9.65 13.36 -17.95
C GLU A 157 8.15 13.57 -17.69
N ARG A 158 7.28 13.11 -18.61
CA ARG A 158 5.83 13.17 -18.44
C ARG A 158 5.35 12.41 -17.21
N VAL A 159 5.92 11.21 -16.96
CA VAL A 159 5.61 10.40 -15.78
C VAL A 159 6.01 11.13 -14.50
N ARG A 160 7.22 11.71 -14.43
CA ARG A 160 7.66 12.49 -13.25
C ARG A 160 6.73 13.67 -12.98
N THR A 161 6.37 14.44 -14.01
CA THR A 161 5.44 15.56 -13.90
C THR A 161 4.08 15.12 -13.38
N ASN A 162 3.53 14.02 -13.90
CA ASN A 162 2.25 13.48 -13.45
C ASN A 162 2.28 12.97 -12.02
N ILE A 163 3.35 12.28 -11.62
CA ILE A 163 3.55 11.81 -10.24
C ILE A 163 3.63 12.98 -9.28
N ASN A 164 4.40 14.03 -9.62
CA ASN A 164 4.52 15.23 -8.79
C ASN A 164 3.15 15.92 -8.63
N ALA A 165 2.46 16.17 -9.74
CA ALA A 165 1.12 16.78 -9.70
C ALA A 165 0.09 15.92 -8.94
N ALA A 166 0.20 14.59 -8.99
CA ALA A 166 -0.64 13.69 -8.20
C ALA A 166 -0.29 13.74 -6.70
N SER A 167 1.00 13.86 -6.37
CA SER A 167 1.47 14.04 -4.99
C SER A 167 1.01 15.38 -4.41
N ASP A 168 1.09 16.47 -5.18
CA ASP A 168 0.65 17.80 -4.76
C ASP A 168 -0.86 17.82 -4.48
N ARG A 169 -1.66 17.29 -5.40
CA ARG A 169 -3.11 17.11 -5.20
C ARG A 169 -3.44 16.25 -3.97
N MET A 170 -2.63 15.23 -3.69
CA MET A 170 -2.80 14.39 -2.51
C MET A 170 -2.47 15.17 -1.22
N LYS A 171 -1.42 16.00 -1.25
CA LYS A 171 -1.02 16.87 -0.14
C LYS A 171 -2.09 17.92 0.16
N GLU A 172 -2.58 18.64 -0.85
CA GLU A 172 -3.66 19.62 -0.68
C GLU A 172 -4.91 19.00 -0.04
N ARG A 173 -5.33 17.83 -0.52
CA ARG A 173 -6.46 17.09 0.08
C ARG A 173 -6.20 16.65 1.51
N TYR A 174 -4.95 16.30 1.81
CA TYR A 174 -4.52 15.92 3.15
C TYR A 174 -4.56 17.13 4.09
N ASP A 175 -4.01 18.27 3.67
CA ASP A 175 -3.95 19.51 4.45
C ASP A 175 -5.37 20.01 4.77
N VAL A 176 -6.28 20.01 3.78
CA VAL A 176 -7.71 20.33 3.99
C VAL A 176 -8.38 19.38 5.00
N LYS A 177 -7.96 18.10 5.05
CA LYS A 177 -8.50 17.13 6.01
C LYS A 177 -7.88 17.30 7.39
N ALA A 178 -6.60 17.68 7.47
CA ALA A 178 -5.91 17.96 8.72
C ALA A 178 -6.45 19.24 9.40
N GLU A 179 -6.85 20.24 8.61
CA GLU A 179 -7.49 21.48 9.10
C GLU A 179 -8.87 21.25 9.74
N LYS A 180 -9.54 20.12 9.50
CA LYS A 180 -10.86 19.81 10.08
C LYS A 180 -10.85 19.47 11.58
N GLY A 181 -9.78 19.81 12.30
CA GLY A 181 -9.66 19.65 13.74
C GLY A 181 -9.29 18.22 14.12
N GLY A 182 -8.11 18.08 14.73
CA GLY A 182 -7.68 16.85 15.37
C GLY A 182 -8.27 16.69 16.77
N TYR A 183 -7.99 15.56 17.41
CA TYR A 183 -8.27 15.39 18.85
C TYR A 183 -7.20 16.07 19.70
N ASN A 184 -7.57 16.52 20.89
CA ASN A 184 -6.67 17.08 21.88
C ASN A 184 -6.39 16.06 23.01
N PRO A 185 -5.25 16.17 23.71
CA PRO A 185 -5.03 15.43 24.95
C PRO A 185 -6.21 15.58 25.92
N GLY A 186 -6.72 14.47 26.45
CA GLY A 186 -7.90 14.40 27.30
C GLY A 186 -9.20 14.03 26.56
N ASP A 187 -9.24 14.12 25.22
CA ASP A 187 -10.43 13.72 24.46
C ASP A 187 -10.69 12.22 24.56
N LEU A 188 -11.96 11.85 24.67
CA LEU A 188 -12.40 10.46 24.62
C LEU A 188 -12.71 10.05 23.18
N VAL A 189 -12.16 8.90 22.78
CA VAL A 189 -12.30 8.36 21.41
C VAL A 189 -12.60 6.86 21.43
N TRP A 190 -13.36 6.41 20.43
CA TRP A 190 -13.50 5.01 20.04
C TRP A 190 -12.32 4.60 19.16
N LEU A 191 -11.80 3.38 19.33
CA LEU A 191 -10.76 2.78 18.51
C LEU A 191 -11.33 1.71 17.58
N TYR A 192 -11.13 1.84 16.28
CA TYR A 192 -11.41 0.78 15.31
C TYR A 192 -10.32 -0.32 15.37
N ASN A 193 -10.67 -1.47 15.91
CA ASN A 193 -9.83 -2.65 16.11
C ASN A 193 -10.54 -3.92 15.60
N PRO A 194 -10.49 -4.19 14.27
CA PRO A 194 -11.15 -5.35 13.68
C PRO A 194 -10.40 -6.65 14.04
N ARG A 195 -10.75 -7.25 15.19
CA ARG A 195 -10.24 -8.56 15.60
C ARG A 195 -11.14 -9.68 15.07
N ARG A 196 -10.62 -10.50 14.16
CA ARG A 196 -11.30 -11.72 13.71
C ARG A 196 -11.32 -12.75 14.83
N ARG A 197 -12.47 -12.92 15.50
CA ARG A 197 -12.69 -14.06 16.41
C ARG A 197 -13.18 -15.28 15.63
N ARG A 198 -12.48 -16.41 15.76
CA ARG A 198 -12.83 -17.69 15.13
C ARG A 198 -14.21 -18.14 15.64
N GLY A 199 -15.11 -18.51 14.73
CA GLY A 199 -16.49 -18.94 15.07
C GLY A 199 -17.59 -17.88 14.99
N TYR A 200 -17.25 -16.61 14.72
CA TYR A 200 -18.24 -15.53 14.54
C TYR A 200 -18.20 -14.97 13.11
N SER A 201 -19.35 -14.56 12.57
CA SER A 201 -19.42 -13.90 11.26
C SER A 201 -18.65 -12.58 11.28
N PRO A 202 -17.66 -12.36 10.38
CA PRO A 202 -16.91 -11.10 10.29
C PRO A 202 -17.78 -9.86 10.08
N LYS A 203 -18.98 -10.03 9.50
CA LYS A 203 -19.92 -8.93 9.23
C LYS A 203 -20.70 -8.48 10.48
N LEU A 204 -20.77 -9.30 11.53
CA LEU A 204 -21.56 -9.03 12.74
C LEU A 204 -20.70 -8.63 13.96
N GLN A 205 -19.39 -8.49 13.78
CA GLN A 205 -18.47 -8.14 14.87
C GLN A 205 -18.39 -6.62 15.09
N ARG A 206 -18.61 -6.18 16.34
CA ARG A 206 -18.33 -4.81 16.76
C ARG A 206 -16.83 -4.56 16.73
N SER A 207 -16.38 -3.87 15.69
CA SER A 207 -14.97 -3.56 15.46
C SER A 207 -14.50 -2.28 16.17
N TRP A 208 -15.41 -1.52 16.79
CA TRP A 208 -15.09 -0.33 17.57
C TRP A 208 -15.02 -0.68 19.06
N GLU A 209 -13.91 -0.34 19.71
CA GLU A 209 -13.61 -0.59 21.12
C GLU A 209 -13.38 0.75 21.85
N GLY A 210 -13.81 0.89 23.09
CA GLY A 210 -13.66 2.15 23.84
C GLY A 210 -14.39 2.13 25.19
N PRO A 211 -14.28 3.20 26.00
CA PRO A 211 -13.59 4.46 25.68
C PRO A 211 -12.06 4.40 25.81
N TYR A 212 -11.37 5.12 24.92
CA TYR A 212 -9.95 5.45 25.03
C TYR A 212 -9.78 6.95 25.27
N GLU A 213 -8.79 7.34 26.06
CA GLU A 213 -8.38 8.73 26.26
C GLU A 213 -7.17 9.04 25.38
N VAL A 214 -7.17 10.19 24.72
CA VAL A 214 -6.01 10.71 23.99
C VAL A 214 -5.00 11.24 24.99
N LEU A 215 -3.82 10.64 25.07
CA LEU A 215 -2.74 11.11 25.95
C LEU A 215 -1.94 12.23 25.28
N THR A 216 -1.50 12.01 24.05
CA THR A 216 -0.70 13.00 23.30
C THR A 216 -1.02 12.94 21.81
N ARG A 217 -1.05 14.12 21.18
CA ARG A 217 -1.01 14.26 19.73
C ARG A 217 0.46 14.24 19.30
N ILE A 218 0.87 13.22 18.53
CA ILE A 218 2.25 13.10 18.05
C ILE A 218 2.42 13.94 16.78
N ASN A 219 1.46 13.86 15.86
CA ASN A 219 1.33 14.72 14.69
C ASN A 219 -0.15 14.83 14.30
N ASP A 220 -0.47 15.45 13.15
CA ASP A 220 -1.87 15.67 12.74
C ASP A 220 -2.68 14.39 12.55
N VAL A 221 -2.03 13.25 12.32
CA VAL A 221 -2.68 11.97 12.00
C VAL A 221 -2.31 10.83 12.90
N VAL A 222 -1.47 11.02 13.92
CA VAL A 222 -1.01 9.98 14.83
C VAL A 222 -1.17 10.44 16.26
N TYR A 223 -1.86 9.61 17.04
CA TYR A 223 -2.25 9.87 18.41
C TYR A 223 -1.77 8.75 19.31
N ARG A 224 -1.30 9.10 20.50
CA ARG A 224 -1.08 8.16 21.58
C ARG A 224 -2.33 8.11 22.44
N ILE A 225 -2.98 6.95 22.51
CA ILE A 225 -4.23 6.75 23.24
C ILE A 225 -4.08 5.69 24.34
N LYS A 226 -4.91 5.74 25.38
CA LYS A 226 -4.94 4.76 26.48
C LYS A 226 -6.36 4.31 26.76
N GLN A 227 -6.56 2.99 26.92
CA GLN A 227 -7.87 2.46 27.26
C GLN A 227 -8.19 2.75 28.74
N LEU A 228 -9.39 3.27 29.02
CA LEU A 228 -9.88 3.46 30.39
C LEU A 228 -10.59 2.18 30.89
N PRO A 229 -10.52 1.85 32.20
CA PRO A 229 -9.75 2.53 33.26
C PRO A 229 -8.27 2.07 33.37
N LYS A 230 -7.92 0.87 32.86
CA LYS A 230 -6.54 0.35 32.86
C LYS A 230 -6.20 -0.31 31.53
N GLY A 231 -5.36 0.35 30.74
CA GLY A 231 -4.81 -0.18 29.49
C GLY A 231 -3.41 0.35 29.20
N LYS A 232 -2.65 -0.36 28.36
CA LYS A 232 -1.35 0.10 27.88
C LYS A 232 -1.54 1.19 26.80
N PRO A 233 -0.70 2.24 26.78
CA PRO A 233 -0.72 3.22 25.70
C PRO A 233 -0.49 2.56 24.34
N LYS A 234 -1.21 3.03 23.32
CA LYS A 234 -1.06 2.62 21.92
C LYS A 234 -0.89 3.84 21.04
N ILE A 235 -0.07 3.72 20.00
CA ILE A 235 0.08 4.74 18.96
C ILE A 235 -0.81 4.33 17.79
N ILE A 236 -1.79 5.18 17.45
CA ILE A 236 -2.84 4.88 16.49
C ILE A 236 -3.01 6.05 15.52
N HIS A 237 -3.29 5.72 14.26
CA HIS A 237 -3.59 6.69 13.22
C HIS A 237 -5.02 7.25 13.36
N PHE A 238 -5.22 8.55 13.11
CA PHE A 238 -6.48 9.31 13.21
C PHE A 238 -7.68 8.60 12.56
N ASN A 239 -7.51 8.05 11.35
CA ASN A 239 -8.55 7.29 10.64
C ASN A 239 -9.11 6.07 11.41
N ARG A 240 -8.44 5.60 12.46
CA ARG A 240 -8.92 4.51 13.33
C ARG A 240 -9.59 5.04 14.60
N LEU A 241 -9.76 6.35 14.74
CA LEU A 241 -10.37 7.00 15.89
C LEU A 241 -11.70 7.64 15.47
N ALA A 242 -12.69 7.54 16.34
CA ALA A 242 -13.95 8.27 16.23
C ALA A 242 -14.26 8.96 17.56
N PRO A 243 -14.94 10.12 17.58
CA PRO A 243 -15.24 10.82 18.81
C PRO A 243 -16.15 9.98 19.71
N TYR A 244 -15.86 9.93 21.02
CA TYR A 244 -16.70 9.28 22.02
C TYR A 244 -17.60 10.32 22.68
N HIS A 245 -18.86 10.36 22.28
CA HIS A 245 -19.92 11.10 22.97
C HIS A 245 -20.58 10.12 23.93
N GLY A 246 -20.20 10.16 25.21
CA GLY A 246 -20.54 9.09 26.15
C GLY A 246 -22.03 8.82 26.33
N ASP A 247 -22.35 7.60 26.76
CA ASP A 247 -23.66 7.25 27.29
C ASP A 247 -23.77 7.79 28.74
N ARG A 248 -24.95 8.31 29.13
CA ARG A 248 -25.21 9.02 30.42
C ARG A 248 -24.82 8.25 31.70
N GLY A 249 -24.34 7.01 31.61
CA GLY A 249 -23.89 6.18 32.74
C GLY A 249 -22.47 6.47 33.24
N PHE A 250 -21.52 6.88 32.38
CA PHE A 250 -20.10 7.05 32.76
C PHE A 250 -19.84 8.29 33.64
N GLN A 251 -20.74 9.29 33.58
CA GLN A 251 -20.64 10.50 34.40
C GLN A 251 -21.07 10.26 35.87
N ARG A 252 -21.86 9.22 36.15
CA ARG A 252 -22.27 8.88 37.53
C ARG A 252 -21.14 8.23 38.33
N GLU A 253 -20.30 7.40 37.71
CA GLU A 253 -19.22 6.71 38.43
C GLU A 253 -18.06 7.65 38.82
N GLN A 254 -17.79 8.69 38.03
CA GLN A 254 -16.80 9.71 38.41
C GLN A 254 -17.28 10.62 39.54
N GLN A 255 -18.58 10.97 39.61
CA GLN A 255 -19.11 11.74 40.74
C GLN A 255 -19.12 10.95 42.06
N VAL A 256 -19.35 9.63 42.02
CA VAL A 256 -19.37 8.80 43.23
C VAL A 256 -17.95 8.60 43.80
N GLN A 257 -16.92 8.53 42.96
CA GLN A 257 -15.53 8.41 43.45
C GLN A 257 -14.96 9.70 44.03
N THR A 258 -15.37 10.87 43.56
CA THR A 258 -14.91 12.16 44.11
C THR A 258 -15.54 12.48 45.46
N VAL A 259 -16.81 12.08 45.69
CA VAL A 259 -17.52 12.30 46.97
C VAL A 259 -17.04 11.32 48.06
N ALA A 260 -16.60 10.12 47.70
CA ALA A 260 -16.07 9.14 48.65
C ALA A 260 -14.67 9.47 49.20
N GLN A 261 -13.97 10.47 48.65
CA GLN A 261 -12.65 10.92 49.12
C GLN A 261 -12.70 12.27 49.86
N SER A 262 -13.88 12.85 50.05
CA SER A 262 -14.06 14.20 50.64
C SER A 262 -14.83 14.24 51.96
N HIS A 263 -14.92 13.12 52.68
CA HIS A 263 -15.37 13.14 54.08
C HIS A 263 -14.28 12.58 55.01
N PRO A 264 -13.87 13.34 56.04
CA PRO A 264 -12.74 13.01 56.92
C PRO A 264 -13.01 11.82 57.84
#